data_AF-A0A1I7U7F6-F1
#
_entry.id   AF-A0A1I7U7F6-F1
#
_cell.length_a   1.000
_cell.length_b   1.000
_cell.length_c   1.000
_cell.angle_alpha   90.00
_cell.angle_beta   90.00
_cell.angle_gamma   90.00
#
_symmetry.space_group_name_H-M   'P 1'
#
loop_
_entity.id
_entity.type
_entity.pdbx_description
1 polymer ?
#
loop_
_entity_poly.entity_id
_entity_poly.type
_entity_poly.pdbx_seq_one_letter_code
_entity_poly.pdbx_strand_id
1 'polypeptide(L)'
;MLDEILFDVEEQEDDETLEVDKHKAKEVADQRMTLFSNHSINVSRENRYRFPSSQFGYTVSTTPTFVLHDFRQILNTYMRLEAYCDAVDDFSGPLPDYDFGKSEPDLFQAVFYPRSIAPRTPMKPLASIQMTEQTLSSMWFRLVAHYFEWLAGISELLFLNSADKLRLTVCQLCKVICFSVVYANYAMKNEEDQDLLLFGSGYYWDPARGNDPLMDDYCQELKRVVDQVIVPVRKVRMTKEEFVIVKLIVLFDCTNLIGISQEGLMFSRSTCNKYREVLARYVRSTFEEKAVAEGWNDETVVRLSIERINSLLDLPMGVEKLGQVDDDILAALVERNYGGMRGILQQQIHTESKKIRNK
;
A
#
# COMPACT_ATOMS: atom_id res chain seq x y z
N MET A 1 -44.50 -37.73 52.68
CA MET A 1 -43.34 -38.37 52.04
C MET A 1 -42.57 -37.26 51.35
N LEU A 2 -41.46 -36.86 51.99
CA LEU A 2 -40.30 -36.12 51.49
C LEU A 2 -40.47 -34.69 50.96
N ASP A 3 -40.00 -33.74 51.80
CA ASP A 3 -39.35 -32.47 51.44
C ASP A 3 -37.82 -32.68 51.33
N GLU A 4 -37.19 -31.82 50.52
CA GLU A 4 -35.80 -31.31 50.51
C GLU A 4 -34.61 -32.23 50.84
N ILE A 5 -33.66 -32.42 49.90
CA ILE A 5 -32.19 -32.32 50.10
C ILE A 5 -31.50 -31.90 48.79
N LEU A 6 -30.82 -30.75 48.84
CA LEU A 6 -29.75 -30.25 47.97
C LEU A 6 -28.45 -31.06 48.22
N PHE A 7 -27.64 -31.43 47.23
CA PHE A 7 -26.16 -31.33 47.26
C PHE A 7 -25.49 -31.71 45.92
N ASP A 8 -24.41 -30.98 45.66
CA ASP A 8 -23.50 -30.87 44.51
C ASP A 8 -23.13 -32.14 43.72
N VAL A 9 -23.10 -31.99 42.39
CA VAL A 9 -22.14 -32.68 41.51
C VAL A 9 -21.49 -31.61 40.63
N GLU A 10 -20.23 -31.31 40.93
CA GLU A 10 -19.34 -30.50 40.11
C GLU A 10 -19.15 -31.20 38.74
N GLU A 11 -19.57 -30.55 37.64
CA GLU A 11 -19.01 -30.81 36.31
C GLU A 11 -17.67 -30.07 36.22
N GLN A 12 -16.62 -30.71 36.75
CA GLN A 12 -15.25 -30.50 36.30
C GLN A 12 -15.01 -31.39 35.09
N GLU A 13 -15.43 -30.93 33.91
CA GLU A 13 -14.89 -31.44 32.64
C GLU A 13 -14.28 -30.26 31.86
N ASP A 14 -12.95 -30.27 31.83
CA ASP A 14 -12.14 -29.97 30.65
C ASP A 14 -11.89 -28.50 30.24
N ASP A 15 -11.50 -27.67 31.20
CA ASP A 15 -10.80 -26.39 30.93
C ASP A 15 -9.32 -26.61 30.54
N GLU A 16 -8.69 -27.71 31.00
CA GLU A 16 -7.30 -28.03 30.67
C GLU A 16 -7.12 -28.48 29.20
N THR A 17 -8.07 -29.19 28.60
CA THR A 17 -7.97 -29.64 27.19
C THR A 17 -8.16 -28.48 26.20
N LEU A 18 -9.01 -27.50 26.53
CA LEU A 18 -9.17 -26.26 25.76
C LEU A 18 -7.97 -25.31 25.88
N GLU A 19 -7.34 -25.22 27.05
CA GLU A 19 -6.08 -24.47 27.22
C GLU A 19 -4.90 -25.17 26.53
N VAL A 20 -4.82 -26.50 26.59
CA VAL A 20 -3.77 -27.29 25.92
C VAL A 20 -3.90 -27.21 24.39
N ASP A 21 -5.10 -27.19 23.83
CA ASP A 21 -5.32 -27.00 22.39
C ASP A 21 -5.06 -25.56 21.93
N LYS A 22 -5.37 -24.55 22.75
CA LYS A 22 -4.95 -23.16 22.50
C LYS A 22 -3.43 -23.01 22.61
N HIS A 23 -2.80 -23.69 23.56
CA HIS A 23 -1.34 -23.69 23.71
C HIS A 23 -0.66 -24.40 22.55
N LYS A 24 -1.15 -25.55 22.09
CA LYS A 24 -0.66 -26.25 20.89
C LYS A 24 -0.90 -25.45 19.61
N ALA A 25 -2.06 -24.82 19.44
CA ALA A 25 -2.33 -23.96 18.28
C ALA A 25 -1.43 -22.71 18.28
N LYS A 26 -1.15 -22.14 19.46
CA LYS A 26 -0.20 -21.05 19.66
C LYS A 26 1.24 -21.51 19.43
N GLU A 27 1.64 -22.70 19.88
CA GLU A 27 2.96 -23.30 19.62
C GLU A 27 3.17 -23.62 18.14
N VAL A 28 2.15 -24.15 17.44
CA VAL A 28 2.20 -24.43 16.00
C VAL A 28 2.23 -23.13 15.19
N ALA A 29 1.49 -22.10 15.62
CA ALA A 29 1.56 -20.76 15.05
C ALA A 29 2.93 -20.12 15.30
N ASP A 30 3.50 -20.25 16.51
CA ASP A 30 4.81 -19.73 16.89
C ASP A 30 5.95 -20.50 16.19
N GLN A 31 5.79 -21.80 15.93
CA GLN A 31 6.69 -22.63 15.11
C GLN A 31 6.63 -22.24 13.62
N ARG A 32 5.44 -21.92 13.08
CA ARG A 32 5.31 -21.38 11.72
C ARG A 32 5.87 -19.96 11.62
N MET A 33 5.68 -19.12 12.65
CA MET A 33 6.26 -17.79 12.77
C MET A 33 7.79 -17.83 12.86
N THR A 34 8.36 -18.79 13.59
CA THR A 34 9.80 -19.03 13.58
C THR A 34 10.25 -19.60 12.25
N LEU A 35 9.47 -20.41 11.53
CA LEU A 35 9.82 -20.84 10.17
C LEU A 35 9.82 -19.68 9.15
N PHE A 36 8.86 -18.76 9.19
CA PHE A 36 8.81 -17.57 8.32
C PHE A 36 9.91 -16.56 8.65
N SER A 37 10.11 -16.31 9.94
CA SER A 37 11.18 -15.45 10.43
C SER A 37 12.52 -16.10 10.13
N ASN A 38 12.70 -17.40 10.35
CA ASN A 38 13.94 -18.12 10.06
C ASN A 38 14.16 -18.36 8.56
N HIS A 39 13.13 -18.43 7.71
CA HIS A 39 13.33 -18.47 6.26
C HIS A 39 13.82 -17.10 5.77
N SER A 40 13.15 -16.02 6.17
CA SER A 40 13.57 -14.64 5.87
C SER A 40 14.91 -14.26 6.52
N ILE A 41 15.19 -14.78 7.72
CA ILE A 41 16.43 -14.57 8.48
C ILE A 41 17.57 -15.46 7.97
N ASN A 42 17.33 -16.72 7.57
CA ASN A 42 18.37 -17.57 7.01
C ASN A 42 18.76 -17.10 5.60
N VAL A 43 17.81 -16.59 4.82
CA VAL A 43 18.08 -15.95 3.51
C VAL A 43 18.84 -14.63 3.69
N SER A 44 18.62 -13.88 4.78
CA SER A 44 19.38 -12.64 5.08
C SER A 44 20.69 -12.86 5.85
N ARG A 45 20.84 -13.97 6.59
CA ARG A 45 22.05 -14.35 7.35
C ARG A 45 23.22 -14.75 6.47
N GLU A 46 23.00 -15.12 5.22
CA GLU A 46 24.10 -15.44 4.30
C GLU A 46 24.92 -14.23 3.87
N ASN A 47 24.63 -12.99 4.30
CA ASN A 47 25.40 -11.78 3.96
C ASN A 47 25.54 -11.51 2.45
N ARG A 48 24.83 -12.27 1.59
CA ARG A 48 24.94 -12.19 0.12
C ARG A 48 24.01 -11.18 -0.52
N TYR A 49 23.00 -10.68 0.19
CA TYR A 49 21.94 -9.87 -0.42
C TYR A 49 21.66 -8.62 0.42
N ARG A 50 22.53 -7.60 0.25
CA ARG A 50 22.12 -6.21 0.47
C ARG A 50 20.90 -5.96 -0.41
N PHE A 51 19.89 -5.27 0.12
CA PHE A 51 18.81 -4.67 -0.67
C PHE A 51 19.47 -4.00 -1.89
N PRO A 52 19.27 -4.51 -3.11
CA PRO A 52 19.98 -3.98 -4.24
C PRO A 52 19.21 -2.76 -4.72
N SER A 53 19.30 -1.66 -3.96
CA SER A 53 18.97 -0.33 -4.49
C SER A 53 19.72 -0.07 -5.80
N SER A 54 20.82 -0.79 -6.04
CA SER A 54 21.61 -0.79 -7.27
C SER A 54 21.15 -1.71 -8.41
N GLN A 55 20.22 -2.67 -8.22
CA GLN A 55 19.74 -3.52 -9.33
C GLN A 55 18.60 -2.86 -10.13
N PHE A 56 17.97 -1.82 -9.58
CA PHE A 56 16.84 -1.14 -10.20
C PHE A 56 17.23 0.03 -11.11
N GLY A 57 18.38 -0.03 -11.79
CA GLY A 57 18.78 0.99 -12.77
C GLY A 57 18.78 2.44 -12.26
N TYR A 58 18.71 2.64 -10.94
CA TYR A 58 18.44 3.94 -10.33
C TYR A 58 19.78 4.56 -9.93
N THR A 59 20.33 5.37 -10.84
CA THR A 59 21.26 6.47 -10.51
C THR A 59 20.46 7.74 -10.17
N VAL A 60 19.31 7.63 -9.50
CA VAL A 60 18.56 8.83 -9.11
C VAL A 60 19.03 9.22 -7.73
N SER A 61 19.96 10.17 -7.77
CA SER A 61 20.64 10.76 -6.62
C SER A 61 21.58 9.79 -5.89
N THR A 62 22.88 10.10 -5.90
CA THR A 62 23.88 9.48 -5.03
C THR A 62 23.64 9.79 -3.55
N THR A 63 22.76 10.75 -3.24
CA THR A 63 22.47 11.20 -1.89
C THR A 63 21.09 10.70 -1.44
N PRO A 64 21.02 9.84 -0.41
CA PRO A 64 19.76 9.38 0.16
C PRO A 64 18.90 10.56 0.60
N THR A 65 17.61 10.55 0.22
CA THR A 65 16.63 11.55 0.67
C THR A 65 16.59 11.65 2.18
N PHE A 66 16.90 10.56 2.90
CA PHE A 66 17.04 10.52 4.34
C PHE A 66 17.87 11.68 4.90
N VAL A 67 18.98 12.04 4.22
CA VAL A 67 19.95 13.06 4.65
C VAL A 67 19.64 14.45 4.05
N LEU A 68 18.69 14.54 3.12
CA LEU A 68 18.32 15.81 2.50
C LEU A 68 17.42 16.63 3.43
N HIS A 69 17.73 17.92 3.54
CA HIS A 69 16.92 18.90 4.28
C HIS A 69 16.18 19.90 3.36
N ASP A 70 16.53 19.93 2.07
CA ASP A 70 15.85 20.77 1.09
C ASP A 70 14.61 20.05 0.53
N PHE A 71 13.43 20.60 0.84
CA PHE A 71 12.16 20.04 0.41
C PHE A 71 12.04 19.94 -1.12
N ARG A 72 12.67 20.86 -1.88
CA ARG A 72 12.62 20.85 -3.35
C ARG A 72 13.38 19.66 -3.92
N GLN A 73 14.54 19.32 -3.36
CA GLN A 73 15.33 18.17 -3.79
C GLN A 73 14.63 16.85 -3.46
N ILE A 74 14.02 16.75 -2.27
CA ILE A 74 13.20 15.60 -1.87
C ILE A 74 12.03 15.42 -2.84
N LEU A 75 11.25 16.47 -3.07
CA LEU A 75 10.11 16.45 -3.97
C LEU A 75 10.53 16.06 -5.40
N ASN A 76 11.57 16.69 -5.94
CA ASN A 76 12.08 16.36 -7.28
C ASN A 76 12.51 14.89 -7.41
N THR A 77 13.10 14.32 -6.36
CA THR A 77 13.50 12.92 -6.34
C THR A 77 12.29 12.00 -6.44
N TYR A 78 11.25 12.26 -5.65
CA TYR A 78 10.04 11.44 -5.66
C TYR A 78 9.15 11.66 -6.87
N MET A 79 9.13 12.87 -7.43
CA MET A 79 8.45 13.14 -8.72
C MET A 79 9.09 12.35 -9.86
N ARG A 80 10.43 12.22 -9.86
CA ARG A 80 11.15 11.37 -10.82
C ARG A 80 10.87 9.89 -10.58
N LEU A 81 10.74 9.47 -9.32
CA LEU A 81 10.39 8.10 -8.97
C LEU A 81 9.01 7.71 -9.50
N GLU A 82 7.99 8.53 -9.28
CA GLU A 82 6.66 8.28 -9.87
C GLU A 82 6.74 8.20 -11.40
N ALA A 83 7.45 9.14 -12.05
CA ALA A 83 7.58 9.13 -13.49
C ALA A 83 8.32 7.89 -14.04
N TYR A 84 9.29 7.37 -13.28
CA TYR A 84 10.03 6.15 -13.62
C TYR A 84 9.16 4.90 -13.47
N CYS A 85 8.44 4.75 -12.36
CA CYS A 85 7.52 3.64 -12.13
C CYS A 85 6.35 3.64 -13.14
N ASP A 86 5.99 4.82 -13.67
CA ASP A 86 4.97 4.98 -14.72
C ASP A 86 5.52 4.85 -16.15
N ALA A 87 6.83 4.65 -16.34
CA ALA A 87 7.40 4.48 -17.66
C ALA A 87 6.96 3.13 -18.29
N VAL A 88 7.02 3.02 -19.62
CA VAL A 88 6.89 1.70 -20.27
C VAL A 88 8.27 1.06 -20.22
N ASP A 89 8.36 -0.23 -19.89
CA ASP A 89 9.60 -0.97 -20.18
C ASP A 89 9.79 -0.97 -21.71
N ASP A 90 10.91 -0.45 -22.19
CA ASP A 90 11.21 -0.36 -23.62
C ASP A 90 11.51 -1.78 -24.15
N PHE A 91 10.46 -2.55 -24.45
CA PHE A 91 10.52 -3.95 -24.89
C PHE A 91 11.03 -4.11 -26.33
N SER A 92 12.12 -3.44 -26.69
CA SER A 92 12.89 -3.78 -27.90
C SER A 92 13.82 -4.98 -27.69
N GLY A 93 13.95 -5.46 -26.46
CA GLY A 93 14.65 -6.69 -26.11
C GLY A 93 13.73 -7.74 -25.48
N PRO A 94 14.08 -9.04 -25.58
CA PRO A 94 13.37 -10.07 -24.83
C PRO A 94 13.41 -9.74 -23.33
N LEU A 95 12.29 -9.94 -22.63
CA LEU A 95 12.30 -10.07 -21.18
C LEU A 95 13.45 -11.03 -20.83
N PRO A 96 14.30 -10.73 -19.83
CA PRO A 96 15.30 -11.69 -19.42
C PRO A 96 14.57 -13.01 -19.16
N ASP A 97 15.03 -14.08 -19.80
CA ASP A 97 14.64 -15.46 -19.43
C ASP A 97 15.18 -15.67 -18.01
N TYR A 98 14.43 -15.14 -17.05
CA TYR A 98 14.52 -15.61 -15.70
C TYR A 98 13.93 -17.01 -15.77
N ASP A 99 14.82 -17.98 -15.67
CA ASP A 99 14.51 -19.39 -15.44
C ASP A 99 13.82 -19.48 -14.08
N PHE A 100 12.60 -18.94 -14.01
CA PHE A 100 11.71 -19.12 -12.88
C PHE A 100 11.36 -20.59 -12.93
N GLY A 101 11.92 -21.34 -11.99
CA GLY A 101 11.28 -22.59 -11.59
C GLY A 101 9.77 -22.34 -11.48
N LYS A 102 8.97 -23.33 -11.86
CA LYS A 102 7.50 -23.30 -11.91
C LYS A 102 6.79 -22.97 -10.58
N SER A 103 7.50 -22.44 -9.58
CA SER A 103 6.99 -21.98 -8.30
C SER A 103 6.32 -20.63 -8.44
N GLU A 104 5.13 -20.51 -7.85
CA GLU A 104 4.45 -19.24 -7.67
C GLU A 104 5.34 -18.25 -6.90
N PRO A 105 5.33 -16.95 -7.26
CA PRO A 105 6.13 -15.95 -6.56
C PRO A 105 5.67 -15.82 -5.11
N ASP A 106 6.64 -15.64 -4.20
CA ASP A 106 6.38 -15.29 -2.81
C ASP A 106 6.63 -13.80 -2.55
N LEU A 107 6.28 -13.34 -1.35
CA LEU A 107 6.41 -11.96 -0.92
C LEU A 107 7.86 -11.46 -0.96
N PHE A 108 8.82 -12.32 -0.64
CA PHE A 108 10.23 -11.94 -0.69
C PHE A 108 10.62 -11.67 -2.16
N GLN A 109 10.38 -12.63 -3.04
CA GLN A 109 10.65 -12.49 -4.47
C GLN A 109 9.96 -11.26 -5.05
N ALA A 110 8.70 -11.01 -4.70
CA ALA A 110 7.94 -9.88 -5.21
C ALA A 110 8.49 -8.52 -4.74
N VAL A 111 8.89 -8.40 -3.47
CA VAL A 111 9.45 -7.15 -2.92
C VAL A 111 10.83 -6.85 -3.51
N PHE A 112 11.66 -7.87 -3.70
CA PHE A 112 13.03 -7.70 -4.21
C PHE A 112 13.13 -7.72 -5.73
N TYR A 113 12.17 -8.30 -6.42
CA TYR A 113 12.10 -8.41 -7.88
C TYR A 113 10.67 -8.17 -8.39
N PRO A 114 10.13 -6.94 -8.28
CA PRO A 114 8.75 -6.64 -8.68
C PRO A 114 8.45 -6.98 -10.16
N ARG A 115 9.45 -6.90 -11.03
CA ARG A 115 9.31 -7.27 -12.45
C ARG A 115 9.10 -8.76 -12.69
N SER A 116 9.33 -9.60 -11.68
CA SER A 116 9.05 -11.03 -11.76
C SER A 116 7.56 -11.36 -11.72
N ILE A 117 6.73 -10.46 -11.14
CA ILE A 117 5.29 -10.69 -11.00
C ILE A 117 4.48 -9.93 -12.05
N ALA A 118 4.97 -8.78 -12.55
CA ALA A 118 4.40 -8.08 -13.69
C ALA A 118 5.42 -7.13 -14.35
N PRO A 119 5.34 -6.91 -15.69
CA PRO A 119 6.15 -5.90 -16.38
C PRO A 119 5.73 -4.49 -16.00
N ARG A 120 6.60 -3.49 -16.23
CA ARG A 120 6.20 -2.10 -16.02
C ARG A 120 5.23 -1.65 -17.10
N THR A 121 4.06 -1.20 -16.66
CA THR A 121 3.04 -0.57 -17.50
C THR A 121 2.65 0.78 -16.91
N PRO A 122 2.41 1.81 -17.73
CA PRO A 122 2.02 3.11 -17.23
C PRO A 122 0.74 3.06 -16.41
N MET A 123 0.76 3.65 -15.21
CA MET A 123 -0.47 3.83 -14.41
C MET A 123 -1.42 4.88 -14.98
N LYS A 124 -1.04 5.51 -16.09
CA LYS A 124 -1.91 6.45 -16.80
C LYS A 124 -3.26 5.77 -17.10
N PRO A 125 -4.37 6.39 -16.66
CA PRO A 125 -5.70 5.87 -16.90
C PRO A 125 -6.00 5.88 -18.40
N LEU A 126 -5.90 4.72 -19.03
CA LEU A 126 -6.40 4.46 -20.38
C LEU A 126 -7.44 3.34 -20.22
N ALA A 127 -8.71 3.61 -20.49
CA ALA A 127 -9.76 2.59 -20.42
C ALA A 127 -9.62 1.64 -21.61
N SER A 128 -8.83 0.57 -21.44
CA SER A 128 -8.49 -0.37 -22.52
C SER A 128 -8.87 -1.81 -22.23
N ILE A 129 -8.79 -2.23 -20.97
CA ILE A 129 -9.10 -3.59 -20.54
C ILE A 129 -10.21 -3.51 -19.50
N GLN A 130 -11.41 -3.96 -19.87
CA GLN A 130 -12.53 -4.09 -18.93
C GLN A 130 -12.17 -5.11 -17.86
N MET A 131 -12.45 -4.80 -16.60
CA MET A 131 -12.32 -5.73 -15.49
C MET A 131 -13.30 -6.88 -15.69
N THR A 132 -12.82 -8.11 -15.60
CA THR A 132 -13.60 -9.34 -15.54
C THR A 132 -12.94 -10.28 -14.54
N GLU A 133 -13.59 -11.39 -14.20
CA GLU A 133 -12.97 -12.45 -13.40
C GLU A 133 -11.57 -12.83 -13.90
N GLN A 134 -11.40 -12.97 -15.23
CA GLN A 134 -10.14 -13.40 -15.83
C GLN A 134 -9.03 -12.35 -15.78
N THR A 135 -9.38 -11.06 -15.67
CA THR A 135 -8.39 -9.98 -15.64
C THR A 135 -8.01 -9.55 -14.23
N LEU A 136 -8.73 -10.02 -13.20
CA LEU A 136 -8.57 -9.61 -11.80
C LEU A 136 -7.13 -9.79 -11.31
N SER A 137 -6.61 -11.01 -11.39
CA SER A 137 -5.26 -11.33 -10.92
C SER A 137 -4.19 -10.54 -11.67
N SER A 138 -4.31 -10.39 -12.98
CA SER A 138 -3.38 -9.59 -13.79
C SER A 138 -3.42 -8.10 -13.41
N MET A 139 -4.59 -7.53 -13.16
CA MET A 139 -4.72 -6.15 -12.66
C MET A 139 -4.01 -6.01 -11.32
N TRP A 140 -4.30 -6.92 -10.38
CA TRP A 140 -3.72 -6.91 -9.05
C TRP A 140 -2.19 -7.00 -9.07
N PHE A 141 -1.62 -7.94 -9.85
CA PHE A 141 -0.17 -8.10 -9.96
C PHE A 141 0.51 -6.83 -10.49
N ARG A 142 -0.12 -6.11 -11.42
CA ARG A 142 0.44 -4.83 -11.92
C ARG A 142 0.45 -3.75 -10.85
N LEU A 143 -0.62 -3.63 -10.07
CA LEU A 143 -0.67 -2.66 -8.97
C LEU A 143 0.38 -2.97 -7.90
N VAL A 144 0.54 -4.24 -7.54
CA VAL A 144 1.52 -4.68 -6.55
C VAL A 144 2.95 -4.53 -7.05
N ALA A 145 3.22 -4.86 -8.32
CA ALA A 145 4.53 -4.64 -8.92
C ALA A 145 4.90 -3.16 -8.94
N HIS A 146 3.99 -2.28 -9.35
CA HIS A 146 4.20 -0.83 -9.34
C HIS A 146 4.51 -0.32 -7.93
N TYR A 147 3.75 -0.77 -6.94
CA TYR A 147 3.98 -0.44 -5.54
C TYR A 147 5.37 -0.89 -5.04
N PHE A 148 5.77 -2.13 -5.32
CA PHE A 148 7.09 -2.62 -4.90
C PHE A 148 8.24 -1.96 -5.66
N GLU A 149 8.09 -1.64 -6.95
CA GLU A 149 9.08 -0.82 -7.68
C GLU A 149 9.20 0.58 -7.05
N TRP A 150 8.08 1.19 -6.66
CA TRP A 150 8.06 2.48 -5.98
C TRP A 150 8.76 2.40 -4.62
N LEU A 151 8.47 1.40 -3.80
CA LEU A 151 9.15 1.20 -2.51
C LEU A 151 10.66 1.04 -2.66
N ALA A 152 11.13 0.34 -3.71
CA ALA A 152 12.56 0.16 -3.97
C ALA A 152 13.30 1.50 -4.16
N GLY A 153 12.60 2.54 -4.62
CA GLY A 153 13.13 3.91 -4.76
C GLY A 153 13.11 4.76 -3.48
N ILE A 154 12.56 4.27 -2.36
CA ILE A 154 12.46 5.01 -1.11
C ILE A 154 13.66 4.69 -0.21
N SER A 155 14.62 5.62 -0.17
CA SER A 155 15.88 5.40 0.53
C SER A 155 15.74 5.21 2.05
N GLU A 156 14.71 5.81 2.66
CA GLU A 156 14.41 5.70 4.09
C GLU A 156 14.17 4.25 4.52
N LEU A 157 13.64 3.40 3.63
CA LEU A 157 13.42 1.98 3.95
C LEU A 157 14.73 1.24 4.20
N LEU A 158 15.87 1.70 3.69
CA LEU A 158 17.18 1.08 3.94
C LEU A 158 17.58 1.11 5.43
N PHE A 159 16.98 2.00 6.23
CA PHE A 159 17.30 2.17 7.65
C PHE A 159 16.39 1.38 8.59
N LEU A 160 15.35 0.74 8.06
CA LEU A 160 14.55 -0.23 8.80
C LEU A 160 15.20 -1.61 8.74
N ASN A 161 15.12 -2.35 9.84
CA ASN A 161 15.44 -3.78 9.81
C ASN A 161 14.47 -4.54 8.88
N SER A 162 14.88 -5.73 8.45
CA SER A 162 14.13 -6.50 7.45
C SER A 162 12.70 -6.84 7.89
N ALA A 163 12.48 -7.15 9.17
CA ALA A 163 11.17 -7.51 9.70
C ALA A 163 10.21 -6.32 9.69
N ASP A 164 10.66 -5.16 10.19
CA ASP A 164 9.87 -3.93 10.23
C ASP A 164 9.59 -3.39 8.83
N LYS A 165 10.57 -3.47 7.93
CA LYS A 165 10.40 -3.11 6.52
C LYS A 165 9.31 -3.95 5.86
N LEU A 166 9.38 -5.27 6.00
CA LEU A 166 8.40 -6.19 5.44
C LEU A 166 7.01 -5.89 6.01
N ARG A 167 6.95 -5.64 7.31
CA ARG A 167 5.71 -5.30 8.01
C ARG A 167 5.09 -4.01 7.49
N LEU A 168 5.87 -2.94 7.40
CA LEU A 168 5.43 -1.65 6.86
C LEU A 168 4.94 -1.81 5.42
N THR A 169 5.72 -2.52 4.60
CA THR A 169 5.41 -2.78 3.18
C THR A 169 4.07 -3.46 3.01
N VAL A 170 3.83 -4.57 3.72
CA VAL A 170 2.59 -5.34 3.55
C VAL A 170 1.39 -4.60 4.16
N CYS A 171 1.54 -3.99 5.34
CA CYS A 171 0.41 -3.35 6.01
C CYS A 171 -0.07 -2.05 5.34
N GLN A 172 0.79 -1.40 4.56
CA GLN A 172 0.45 -0.15 3.87
C GLN A 172 0.12 -0.35 2.40
N LEU A 173 0.30 -1.56 1.86
CA LEU A 173 0.13 -1.89 0.45
C LEU A 173 -1.21 -1.40 -0.11
N CYS A 174 -2.33 -1.87 0.45
CA CYS A 174 -3.66 -1.52 -0.07
C CYS A 174 -3.91 -0.01 0.03
N LYS A 175 -3.49 0.64 1.14
CA LYS A 175 -3.69 2.08 1.32
C LYS A 175 -2.95 2.89 0.27
N VAL A 176 -1.68 2.57 0.01
CA VAL A 176 -0.85 3.30 -0.96
C VAL A 176 -1.32 3.04 -2.40
N ILE A 177 -1.67 1.80 -2.72
CA ILE A 177 -2.23 1.42 -4.02
C ILE A 177 -3.57 2.14 -4.24
N CYS A 178 -4.50 2.04 -3.31
CA CYS A 178 -5.80 2.69 -3.39
C CYS A 178 -5.68 4.21 -3.49
N PHE A 179 -4.75 4.85 -2.78
CA PHE A 179 -4.53 6.29 -2.92
C PHE A 179 -4.01 6.66 -4.31
N SER A 180 -3.18 5.80 -4.92
CA SER A 180 -2.73 5.96 -6.29
C SER A 180 -3.88 5.81 -7.30
N VAL A 181 -4.80 4.86 -7.06
CA VAL A 181 -6.04 4.70 -7.84
C VAL A 181 -6.93 5.94 -7.71
N VAL A 182 -7.16 6.45 -6.50
CA VAL A 182 -7.91 7.71 -6.26
C VAL A 182 -7.32 8.85 -7.06
N TYR A 183 -5.99 9.04 -7.02
CA TYR A 183 -5.34 10.13 -7.74
C TYR A 183 -5.41 9.94 -9.26
N ALA A 184 -5.30 8.72 -9.78
CA ALA A 184 -5.44 8.44 -11.20
C ALA A 184 -6.84 8.81 -11.73
N ASN A 185 -7.90 8.45 -10.99
CA ASN A 185 -9.28 8.82 -11.32
C ASN A 185 -9.53 10.33 -11.18
N TYR A 186 -8.90 10.98 -10.19
CA TYR A 186 -8.97 12.43 -10.03
C TYR A 186 -8.27 13.20 -11.16
N ALA A 187 -7.09 12.74 -11.58
CA ALA A 187 -6.24 13.44 -12.55
C ALA A 187 -6.79 13.38 -13.98
N MET A 188 -7.83 12.56 -14.23
CA MET A 188 -8.52 12.53 -15.51
C MET A 188 -9.34 13.80 -15.72
N LYS A 189 -8.90 14.62 -16.68
CA LYS A 189 -9.47 15.93 -16.97
C LYS A 189 -10.66 15.92 -17.94
N ASN A 190 -11.00 14.77 -18.52
CA ASN A 190 -11.99 14.69 -19.59
C ASN A 190 -13.16 13.79 -19.20
N GLU A 191 -14.36 14.31 -19.46
CA GLU A 191 -15.69 13.68 -19.39
C GLU A 191 -16.33 13.62 -18.00
N GLU A 192 -16.93 14.78 -17.64
CA GLU A 192 -18.14 14.79 -16.82
C GLU A 192 -19.10 13.68 -17.35
N ASP A 193 -19.58 12.81 -16.45
CA ASP A 193 -20.52 11.68 -16.69
C ASP A 193 -19.99 10.29 -17.07
N GLN A 194 -18.70 9.99 -16.94
CA GLN A 194 -18.25 8.59 -17.00
C GLN A 194 -18.28 7.93 -15.61
N ASP A 195 -19.25 7.03 -15.38
CA ASP A 195 -19.33 6.17 -14.17
C ASP A 195 -18.31 5.02 -14.23
N LEU A 196 -17.06 5.35 -14.56
CA LEU A 196 -15.97 4.38 -14.68
C LEU A 196 -15.14 4.34 -13.40
N LEU A 197 -14.62 3.16 -13.09
CA LEU A 197 -13.54 2.98 -12.12
C LEU A 197 -12.25 2.63 -12.87
N LEU A 198 -11.24 3.48 -12.76
CA LEU A 198 -9.95 3.28 -13.42
C LEU A 198 -8.94 2.72 -12.42
N PHE A 199 -8.39 1.53 -12.67
CA PHE A 199 -7.38 0.93 -11.80
C PHE A 199 -5.96 1.37 -12.20
N GLY A 200 -5.77 1.86 -13.42
CA GLY A 200 -4.46 2.14 -14.01
C GLY A 200 -3.95 0.97 -14.85
N SER A 201 -2.82 1.13 -15.53
CA SER A 201 -2.23 0.07 -16.38
C SER A 201 -3.18 -0.49 -17.44
N GLY A 202 -4.09 0.35 -17.94
CA GLY A 202 -5.09 -0.03 -18.94
C GLY A 202 -6.41 -0.57 -18.38
N TYR A 203 -6.46 -0.96 -17.10
CA TYR A 203 -7.62 -1.61 -16.49
C TYR A 203 -8.67 -0.61 -16.03
N TYR A 204 -9.93 -0.90 -16.36
CA TYR A 204 -11.07 -0.12 -15.94
C TYR A 204 -12.30 -0.99 -15.75
N TRP A 205 -13.27 -0.50 -15.01
CA TRP A 205 -14.59 -1.10 -14.90
C TRP A 205 -15.64 -0.09 -15.36
N ASP A 206 -16.45 -0.54 -16.31
CA ASP A 206 -17.64 0.14 -16.84
C ASP A 206 -18.91 -0.65 -16.44
N PRO A 207 -19.79 -0.08 -15.60
CA PRO A 207 -21.04 -0.73 -15.20
C PRO A 207 -21.99 -0.96 -16.38
N ALA A 208 -21.90 -0.17 -17.45
CA ALA A 208 -22.79 -0.28 -18.60
C ALA A 208 -22.48 -1.50 -19.49
N ARG A 209 -21.27 -2.08 -19.37
CA ARG A 209 -20.88 -3.26 -20.16
C ARG A 209 -21.37 -4.58 -19.56
N GLY A 210 -21.80 -4.56 -18.31
CA GLY A 210 -22.17 -5.75 -17.55
C GLY A 210 -20.98 -6.69 -17.30
N ASN A 211 -21.04 -7.41 -16.19
CA ASN A 211 -20.01 -8.38 -15.83
C ASN A 211 -20.60 -9.59 -15.12
N ASP A 212 -19.74 -10.50 -14.67
CA ASP A 212 -20.12 -11.42 -13.60
C ASP A 212 -20.57 -10.64 -12.36
N PRO A 213 -21.68 -11.03 -11.69
CA PRO A 213 -22.23 -10.28 -10.54
C PRO A 213 -21.24 -10.05 -9.40
N LEU A 214 -20.34 -11.00 -9.12
CA LEU A 214 -19.38 -10.85 -8.04
C LEU A 214 -18.29 -9.82 -8.40
N MET A 215 -17.90 -9.73 -9.67
CA MET A 215 -16.98 -8.69 -10.14
C MET A 215 -17.63 -7.31 -10.10
N ASP A 216 -18.90 -7.21 -10.51
CA ASP A 216 -19.65 -5.96 -10.44
C ASP A 216 -19.84 -5.50 -8.99
N ASP A 217 -20.21 -6.39 -8.07
CA ASP A 217 -20.31 -6.08 -6.65
C ASP A 217 -18.98 -5.56 -6.08
N TYR A 218 -17.85 -6.20 -6.42
CA TYR A 218 -16.51 -5.75 -6.01
C TYR A 218 -16.18 -4.37 -6.55
N CYS A 219 -16.32 -4.17 -7.87
CA CYS A 219 -15.94 -2.90 -8.50
C CYS A 219 -16.88 -1.76 -8.09
N GLN A 220 -18.17 -2.02 -7.91
CA GLN A 220 -19.16 -1.06 -7.44
C GLN A 220 -18.85 -0.60 -6.01
N GLU A 221 -18.51 -1.53 -5.11
CA GLU A 221 -18.15 -1.18 -3.74
C GLU A 221 -16.84 -0.39 -3.68
N LEU A 222 -15.83 -0.80 -4.45
CA LEU A 222 -14.60 -0.02 -4.59
C LEU A 222 -14.86 1.38 -5.15
N LYS A 223 -15.67 1.50 -6.21
CA LYS A 223 -16.05 2.79 -6.82
C LYS A 223 -16.71 3.69 -5.79
N ARG A 224 -17.64 3.17 -4.99
CA ARG A 224 -18.34 3.91 -3.93
C ARG A 224 -17.37 4.46 -2.88
N VAL A 225 -16.36 3.70 -2.47
CA VAL A 225 -15.39 4.13 -1.46
C VAL A 225 -14.31 5.04 -2.07
N VAL A 226 -13.88 4.78 -3.31
CA VAL A 226 -12.99 5.65 -4.08
C VAL A 226 -13.63 7.03 -4.26
N ASP A 227 -14.91 7.11 -4.61
CA ASP A 227 -15.63 8.38 -4.77
C ASP A 227 -15.70 9.19 -3.46
N GLN A 228 -15.81 8.51 -2.30
CA GLN A 228 -15.74 9.18 -0.98
C GLN A 228 -14.41 9.88 -0.73
N VAL A 229 -13.30 9.39 -1.30
CA VAL A 229 -11.96 9.99 -1.17
C VAL A 229 -11.68 10.96 -2.32
N ILE A 230 -12.18 10.71 -3.53
CA ILE A 230 -12.02 11.61 -4.68
C ILE A 230 -12.71 12.95 -4.43
N VAL A 231 -13.90 12.98 -3.81
CA VAL A 231 -14.63 14.23 -3.53
C VAL A 231 -13.77 15.24 -2.73
N PRO A 232 -13.18 14.88 -1.56
CA PRO A 232 -12.31 15.80 -0.85
C PRO A 232 -11.03 16.12 -1.63
N VAL A 233 -10.44 15.17 -2.38
CA VAL A 233 -9.29 15.43 -3.28
C VAL A 233 -9.63 16.49 -4.33
N ARG A 234 -10.83 16.42 -4.95
CA ARG A 234 -11.34 17.43 -5.89
C ARG A 234 -11.58 18.77 -5.22
N LYS A 235 -12.16 18.78 -4.02
CA LYS A 235 -12.42 20.00 -3.24
C LYS A 235 -11.11 20.74 -2.93
N VAL A 236 -10.07 20.00 -2.56
CA VAL A 236 -8.74 20.61 -2.35
C VAL A 236 -8.01 20.86 -3.67
N ARG A 237 -8.39 20.28 -4.81
CA ARG A 237 -7.62 20.41 -6.06
C ARG A 237 -6.17 19.99 -5.85
N MET A 238 -5.98 18.76 -5.38
CA MET A 238 -4.66 18.23 -5.06
C MET A 238 -3.73 18.28 -6.28
N THR A 239 -2.55 18.86 -6.12
CA THR A 239 -1.50 18.85 -7.15
C THR A 239 -0.75 17.52 -7.15
N LYS A 240 0.01 17.23 -8.21
CA LYS A 240 0.81 15.99 -8.29
C LYS A 240 1.88 15.95 -7.20
N GLU A 241 2.48 17.11 -6.94
CA GLU A 241 3.48 17.31 -5.91
C GLU A 241 2.93 17.01 -4.51
N GLU A 242 1.74 17.53 -4.19
CA GLU A 242 1.05 17.24 -2.92
C GLU A 242 0.70 15.75 -2.81
N PHE A 243 0.19 15.15 -3.89
CA PHE A 243 -0.12 13.72 -3.93
C PHE A 243 1.11 12.88 -3.57
N VAL A 244 2.26 13.15 -4.19
CA VAL A 244 3.50 12.40 -3.94
C VAL A 244 3.95 12.51 -2.49
N ILE A 245 3.88 13.70 -1.89
CA ILE A 245 4.25 13.90 -0.49
C ILE A 245 3.24 13.21 0.44
N VAL A 246 1.93 13.34 0.19
CA VAL A 246 0.89 12.69 0.98
C VAL A 246 0.96 11.16 0.86
N LYS A 247 1.32 10.62 -0.30
CA LYS A 247 1.54 9.18 -0.51
C LYS A 247 2.68 8.64 0.38
N LEU A 248 3.76 9.41 0.55
CA LEU A 248 4.82 9.09 1.50
C LEU A 248 4.35 9.17 2.96
N ILE A 249 3.52 10.15 3.29
CA ILE A 249 2.90 10.25 4.63
C ILE A 249 2.04 9.01 4.90
N VAL A 250 1.20 8.58 3.95
CA VAL A 250 0.38 7.36 4.06
C VAL A 250 1.25 6.12 4.26
N LEU A 251 2.37 6.00 3.55
CA LEU A 251 3.30 4.88 3.73
C LEU A 251 3.87 4.83 5.16
N PHE A 252 4.36 5.96 5.68
CA PHE A 252 5.04 6.00 6.98
C PHE A 252 4.10 6.23 8.17
N ASP A 253 2.79 6.41 7.94
CA ASP A 253 1.82 6.55 9.01
C ASP A 253 1.55 5.21 9.71
N CYS A 254 2.25 5.00 10.82
CA CYS A 254 2.18 3.79 11.61
C CYS A 254 1.19 3.86 12.79
N THR A 255 0.24 4.80 12.78
CA THR A 255 -0.66 5.04 13.93
C THR A 255 -1.43 3.78 14.34
N ASN A 256 -1.87 2.98 13.37
CA ASN A 256 -2.63 1.74 13.58
C ASN A 256 -1.82 0.46 13.26
N LEU A 257 -0.49 0.55 13.10
CA LEU A 257 0.32 -0.62 12.74
C LEU A 257 0.66 -1.46 13.97
N ILE A 258 0.28 -2.74 13.92
CA ILE A 258 0.60 -3.73 14.95
C ILE A 258 1.78 -4.60 14.50
N GLY A 259 2.59 -5.01 15.48
CA GLY A 259 3.66 -5.99 15.31
C GLY A 259 4.84 -5.52 14.46
N ILE A 260 5.07 -4.20 14.41
CA ILE A 260 6.33 -3.55 14.08
C ILE A 260 7.08 -3.28 15.39
N SER A 261 8.41 -3.34 15.39
CA SER A 261 9.22 -3.10 16.59
C SER A 261 9.09 -1.66 17.09
N GLN A 262 9.43 -1.41 18.36
CA GLN A 262 9.44 -0.05 18.92
C GLN A 262 10.41 0.88 18.16
N GLU A 263 11.57 0.36 17.74
CA GLU A 263 12.55 1.09 16.93
C GLU A 263 11.98 1.43 15.56
N GLY A 264 11.32 0.47 14.91
CA GLY A 264 10.63 0.66 13.64
C GLY A 264 9.49 1.67 13.71
N LEU A 265 8.72 1.67 14.81
CA LEU A 265 7.68 2.67 15.09
C LEU A 265 8.27 4.07 15.25
N MET A 266 9.33 4.23 16.06
CA MET A 266 9.99 5.52 16.24
C MET A 266 10.56 6.05 14.91
N PHE A 267 11.21 5.18 14.14
CA PHE A 267 11.72 5.53 12.82
C PHE A 267 10.60 5.96 11.86
N SER A 268 9.52 5.18 11.79
CA SER A 268 8.39 5.46 10.88
C SER A 268 7.70 6.77 11.26
N ARG A 269 7.47 7.03 12.55
CA ARG A 269 6.92 8.31 13.04
C ARG A 269 7.82 9.49 12.71
N SER A 270 9.12 9.36 12.93
CA SER A 270 10.10 10.40 12.58
C SER A 270 10.08 10.69 11.09
N THR A 271 10.05 9.65 10.26
CA THR A 271 9.98 9.77 8.79
C THR A 271 8.66 10.37 8.31
N CYS A 272 7.54 9.98 8.91
CA CYS A 272 6.22 10.57 8.63
C CYS A 272 6.23 12.07 8.97
N ASN A 273 6.77 12.47 10.12
CA ASN A 273 6.90 13.87 10.52
C ASN A 273 7.80 14.67 9.57
N LYS A 274 8.89 14.08 9.09
CA LYS A 274 9.73 14.67 8.04
C LYS A 274 8.91 14.99 6.79
N TYR A 275 8.08 14.07 6.31
CA TYR A 275 7.26 14.32 5.13
C TYR A 275 6.12 15.32 5.37
N ARG A 276 5.57 15.40 6.59
CA ARG A 276 4.66 16.48 7.00
C ARG A 276 5.36 17.85 6.95
N GLU A 277 6.62 17.94 7.39
CA GLU A 277 7.41 19.17 7.28
C GLU A 277 7.71 19.53 5.83
N VAL A 278 8.07 18.56 4.99
CA VAL A 278 8.26 18.74 3.54
C VAL A 278 6.98 19.30 2.90
N LEU A 279 5.82 18.74 3.25
CA LEU A 279 4.52 19.24 2.78
C LEU A 279 4.28 20.68 3.22
N ALA A 280 4.51 20.98 4.50
CA ALA A 280 4.30 22.32 5.05
C ALA A 280 5.18 23.37 4.35
N ARG A 281 6.45 23.04 4.11
CA ARG A 281 7.39 23.91 3.39
C ARG A 281 7.01 24.09 1.93
N TYR A 282 6.60 23.03 1.24
CA TYR A 282 6.11 23.11 -0.13
C TYR A 282 4.87 24.00 -0.26
N VAL A 283 3.85 23.75 0.57
CA VAL A 283 2.60 24.52 0.59
C VAL A 283 2.89 25.99 0.87
N ARG A 284 3.66 26.28 1.92
CA ARG A 284 4.03 27.65 2.28
C ARG A 284 4.75 28.36 1.14
N SER A 285 5.73 27.70 0.51
CA SER A 285 6.46 28.30 -0.62
C SER A 285 5.54 28.62 -1.81
N THR A 286 4.54 27.78 -2.07
CA THR A 286 3.55 28.00 -3.13
C THR A 286 2.66 29.21 -2.83
N PHE A 287 2.28 29.41 -1.56
CA PHE A 287 1.52 30.59 -1.15
C PHE A 287 2.36 31.86 -1.10
N GLU A 288 3.64 31.78 -0.72
CA GLU A 288 4.59 32.90 -0.79
C GLU A 288 4.78 33.38 -2.23
N GLU A 289 4.94 32.46 -3.19
CA GLU A 289 5.02 32.80 -4.62
C GLU A 289 3.74 33.49 -5.13
N LYS A 290 2.56 33.04 -4.70
CA LYS A 290 1.28 33.69 -5.04
C LYS A 290 1.09 35.03 -4.34
N ALA A 291 1.55 35.16 -3.10
CA ALA A 291 1.45 36.39 -2.32
C ALA A 291 2.18 37.55 -2.99
N VAL A 292 3.33 37.29 -3.63
CA VAL A 292 4.05 38.29 -4.42
C VAL A 292 3.20 38.81 -5.58
N ALA A 293 2.43 37.93 -6.24
CA ALA A 293 1.56 38.32 -7.36
C ALA A 293 0.27 39.02 -6.90
N GLU A 294 -0.32 38.58 -5.79
CA GLU A 294 -1.63 39.03 -5.29
C GLU A 294 -1.54 40.12 -4.20
N GLY A 295 -0.33 40.50 -3.77
CA GLY A 295 -0.09 41.50 -2.72
C GLY A 295 -0.52 41.05 -1.31
N TRP A 296 -0.48 39.75 -1.02
CA TRP A 296 -0.85 39.23 0.30
C TRP A 296 0.22 39.50 1.36
N ASN A 297 -0.21 39.73 2.60
CA ASN A 297 0.69 39.84 3.75
C ASN A 297 1.06 38.45 4.32
N ASP A 298 2.10 38.43 5.17
CA ASP A 298 2.61 37.20 5.79
C ASP A 298 1.55 36.45 6.60
N GLU A 299 0.67 37.17 7.31
CA GLU A 299 -0.41 36.56 8.10
C GLU A 299 -1.41 35.78 7.22
N THR A 300 -1.76 36.34 6.06
CA THR A 300 -2.63 35.68 5.08
C THR A 300 -1.97 34.43 4.53
N VAL A 301 -0.67 34.49 4.20
CA VAL A 301 0.10 33.34 3.73
C VAL A 301 0.11 32.21 4.76
N VAL A 302 0.39 32.54 6.03
CA VAL A 302 0.41 31.55 7.11
C VAL A 302 -0.96 30.91 7.30
N ARG A 303 -2.03 31.71 7.36
CA ARG A 303 -3.40 31.20 7.53
C ARG A 303 -3.80 30.26 6.40
N LEU A 304 -3.63 30.68 5.14
CA LEU A 304 -3.99 29.86 3.97
C LEU A 304 -3.13 28.59 3.88
N SER A 305 -1.85 28.68 4.28
CA SER A 305 -0.96 27.51 4.34
C SER A 305 -1.44 26.48 5.37
N ILE A 306 -1.83 26.92 6.57
CA ILE A 306 -2.37 26.03 7.61
C ILE A 306 -3.68 25.38 7.16
N GLU A 307 -4.61 26.17 6.62
CA GLU A 307 -5.88 25.66 6.08
C GLU A 307 -5.64 24.60 5.00
N ARG A 308 -4.66 24.84 4.12
CA ARG A 308 -4.25 23.91 3.07
C ARG A 308 -3.64 22.62 3.64
N ILE A 309 -2.67 22.73 4.55
CA ILE A 309 -2.00 21.59 5.15
C ILE A 309 -3.01 20.70 5.87
N ASN A 310 -3.90 21.27 6.68
CA ASN A 310 -4.94 20.51 7.38
C ASN A 310 -5.83 19.75 6.39
N SER A 311 -6.30 20.44 5.35
CA SER A 311 -7.16 19.82 4.33
C SER A 311 -6.48 18.65 3.60
N LEU A 312 -5.15 18.71 3.41
CA LEU A 312 -4.38 17.63 2.78
C LEU A 312 -4.10 16.48 3.77
N LEU A 313 -3.85 16.79 5.04
CA LEU A 313 -3.58 15.80 6.09
C LEU A 313 -4.83 15.09 6.60
N ASP A 314 -6.03 15.57 6.26
CA ASP A 314 -7.29 14.87 6.53
C ASP A 314 -7.56 13.72 5.53
N LEU A 315 -6.97 13.78 4.32
CA LEU A 315 -7.20 12.79 3.26
C LEU A 315 -6.77 11.36 3.62
N PRO A 316 -5.63 11.12 4.29
CA PRO A 316 -5.22 9.79 4.76
C PRO A 316 -6.29 9.03 5.55
N MET A 317 -7.19 9.71 6.28
CA MET A 317 -8.27 9.02 7.02
C MET A 317 -9.25 8.29 6.09
N GLY A 318 -9.60 8.90 4.96
CA GLY A 318 -10.44 8.25 3.95
C GLY A 318 -9.70 7.11 3.25
N VAL A 319 -8.40 7.27 3.03
CA VAL A 319 -7.52 6.25 2.43
C VAL A 319 -7.37 5.03 3.34
N GLU A 320 -7.28 5.22 4.66
CA GLU A 320 -7.24 4.13 5.65
C GLU A 320 -8.44 3.19 5.48
N LYS A 321 -9.64 3.78 5.47
CA LYS A 321 -10.89 3.04 5.28
C LYS A 321 -10.95 2.34 3.93
N LEU A 322 -10.54 3.03 2.86
CA LEU A 322 -10.50 2.46 1.52
C LEU A 322 -9.56 1.25 1.43
N GLY A 323 -8.34 1.38 1.96
CA GLY A 323 -7.36 0.29 1.98
C GLY A 323 -7.82 -0.91 2.82
N GLN A 324 -8.57 -0.67 3.90
CA GLN A 324 -9.16 -1.75 4.70
C GLN A 324 -10.26 -2.50 3.93
N VAL A 325 -11.18 -1.77 3.29
CA VAL A 325 -12.26 -2.36 2.49
C VAL A 325 -11.68 -3.18 1.33
N ASP A 326 -10.69 -2.64 0.61
CA ASP A 326 -10.02 -3.34 -0.49
C ASP A 326 -9.31 -4.62 0.00
N ASP A 327 -8.54 -4.54 1.09
CA ASP A 327 -7.87 -5.71 1.67
C ASP A 327 -8.85 -6.79 2.16
N ASP A 328 -9.96 -6.38 2.78
CA ASP A 328 -11.01 -7.28 3.26
C ASP A 328 -11.67 -8.04 2.10
N ILE A 329 -11.99 -7.35 1.00
CA ILE A 329 -12.59 -7.97 -0.18
C ILE A 329 -11.57 -8.87 -0.88
N LEU A 330 -10.35 -8.40 -1.12
CA LEU A 330 -9.30 -9.20 -1.76
C LEU A 330 -9.00 -10.47 -0.96
N ALA A 331 -8.95 -10.40 0.38
CA ALA A 331 -8.82 -11.60 1.22
C ALA A 331 -9.94 -12.63 0.98
N ALA A 332 -11.18 -12.17 0.86
CA ALA A 332 -12.32 -13.05 0.55
C ALA A 332 -12.22 -13.66 -0.86
N LEU A 333 -11.75 -12.89 -1.86
CA LEU A 333 -11.55 -13.39 -3.22
C LEU A 333 -10.41 -14.43 -3.27
N VAL A 334 -9.33 -14.22 -2.51
CA VAL A 334 -8.23 -15.18 -2.35
C VAL A 334 -8.72 -16.49 -1.72
N GLU A 335 -9.49 -16.40 -0.63
CA GLU A 335 -10.07 -17.57 0.04
C GLU A 335 -10.97 -18.38 -0.90
N ARG A 336 -11.75 -17.72 -1.75
CA ARG A 336 -12.65 -18.35 -2.73
C ARG A 336 -11.96 -18.78 -4.03
N ASN A 337 -10.70 -18.40 -4.25
CA ASN A 337 -10.00 -18.51 -5.53
C ASN A 337 -10.76 -17.89 -6.72
N TYR A 338 -11.47 -16.79 -6.47
CA TYR A 338 -12.16 -16.10 -7.55
C TYR A 338 -11.12 -15.37 -8.44
N GLY A 339 -11.27 -15.44 -9.76
CA GLY A 339 -10.35 -14.78 -10.71
C GLY A 339 -8.89 -15.23 -10.63
N GLY A 340 -8.63 -16.44 -10.12
CA GLY A 340 -7.28 -16.99 -9.95
C GLY A 340 -6.48 -16.32 -8.82
N MET A 341 -7.15 -15.73 -7.83
CA MET A 341 -6.50 -15.01 -6.73
C MET A 341 -5.84 -15.91 -5.67
N ARG A 342 -6.03 -17.24 -5.69
CA ARG A 342 -5.43 -18.14 -4.69
C ARG A 342 -4.00 -18.53 -5.07
N GLY A 343 -3.06 -17.59 -4.92
CA GLY A 343 -1.61 -17.85 -5.02
C GLY A 343 -0.87 -17.57 -3.70
N ILE A 344 0.38 -18.04 -3.61
CA ILE A 344 1.25 -17.87 -2.42
C ILE A 344 1.37 -16.39 -2.03
N LEU A 345 1.72 -15.51 -2.98
CA LEU A 345 1.90 -14.09 -2.72
C LEU A 345 0.62 -13.43 -2.20
N GLN A 346 -0.53 -13.69 -2.84
CA GLN A 346 -1.80 -13.10 -2.45
C GLN A 346 -2.22 -13.57 -1.05
N GLN A 347 -2.00 -14.84 -0.71
CA GLN A 347 -2.26 -15.35 0.64
C GLN A 347 -1.37 -14.68 1.68
N GLN A 348 -0.07 -14.53 1.40
CA GLN A 348 0.87 -13.85 2.30
C GLN A 348 0.46 -12.39 2.55
N ILE A 349 0.00 -11.69 1.51
CA ILE A 349 -0.42 -10.27 1.62
C ILE A 349 -1.79 -10.12 2.27
N HIS A 350 -2.84 -10.79 1.78
CA HIS A 350 -4.22 -10.48 2.18
C HIS A 350 -4.76 -11.37 3.31
N THR A 351 -4.27 -12.61 3.43
CA THR A 351 -4.80 -13.57 4.42
C THR A 351 -3.90 -13.66 5.64
N GLU A 352 -2.60 -13.87 5.43
CA GLU A 352 -1.63 -14.07 6.52
C GLU A 352 -1.30 -12.76 7.22
N SER A 353 -1.10 -11.67 6.47
CA SER A 353 -0.81 -10.37 7.09
C SER A 353 -1.96 -9.85 7.96
N LYS A 354 -3.21 -10.12 7.56
CA LYS A 354 -4.43 -9.72 8.27
C LYS A 354 -4.57 -10.39 9.63
N LYS A 355 -4.20 -11.67 9.74
CA LYS A 355 -4.14 -12.39 11.03
C LYS A 355 -3.20 -11.73 12.04
N ILE A 356 -2.31 -10.87 11.57
CA ILE A 356 -1.35 -10.16 12.40
C ILE A 356 -1.76 -8.69 12.63
N ARG A 357 -2.63 -8.12 11.77
CA ARG A 357 -3.26 -6.81 12.00
C ARG A 357 -4.37 -6.84 13.07
N ASN A 358 -4.97 -8.01 13.29
CA ASN A 358 -6.13 -8.19 14.19
C ASN A 358 -5.79 -8.90 15.51
N LYS A 359 -4.50 -9.20 15.78
CA LYS A 359 -4.01 -9.63 17.09
C LYS A 359 -3.57 -8.40 17.87
#